data_AF-A0A3D9I658-F1
#
_entry.id   AF-A0A3D9I658-F1
#
_cell.length_a   1.000
_cell.length_b   1.000
_cell.length_c   1.000
_cell.angle_alpha   90.00
_cell.angle_beta   90.00
_cell.angle_gamma   90.00
#
_symmetry.space_group_name_H-M   'P 1'
#
loop_
_entity.id
_entity.type
_entity.pdbx_description
1 polymer ?
#
loop_
_entity_poly.entity_id
_entity_poly.type
_entity_poly.pdbx_seq_one_letter_code
_entity_poly.pdbx_strand_id
1 'polypeptide(L)'
;MNQAQISTIVRDMTQKVTEGAPTTREDVERMAAAARASGNLEHRALYAAVRALLPDVPDDERTITADDVAAAGQKAKKTGRIEDRVAYVRIKDQFAEQEGSANQ
;
A
#
# COMPACT_ATOMS: atom_id res chain seq x y z
N MET A 1 -3.35 17.39 3.93
CA MET A 1 -2.92 17.16 5.34
C MET A 1 -1.91 18.22 5.70
N ASN A 2 -2.03 18.82 6.88
CA ASN A 2 -1.13 19.91 7.29
C ASN A 2 0.13 19.37 8.02
N GLN A 3 1.13 20.24 8.22
CA GLN A 3 2.42 19.84 8.81
C GLN A 3 2.28 19.31 10.25
N ALA A 4 1.39 19.89 11.06
CA ALA A 4 1.14 19.43 12.42
C ALA A 4 0.60 17.99 12.46
N GLN A 5 -0.36 17.67 11.59
CA GLN A 5 -0.92 16.33 11.44
C GLN A 5 0.15 15.31 11.00
N ILE A 6 1.02 15.69 10.06
CA ILE A 6 2.13 14.84 9.61
C ILE A 6 3.07 14.53 10.77
N SER A 7 3.50 15.56 11.53
CA SER A 7 4.41 15.38 12.66
C SER A 7 3.82 14.50 13.76
N THR A 8 2.52 14.64 14.06
CA THR A 8 1.83 13.76 15.03
C THR A 8 1.83 12.31 14.56
N ILE A 9 1.44 12.05 13.30
CA ILE A 9 1.41 10.69 12.76
C ILE A 9 2.81 10.06 12.78
N VAL A 10 3.83 10.79 12.33
CA VAL A 10 5.22 10.31 12.30
C VAL A 10 5.71 9.99 13.72
N ARG A 11 5.43 10.86 14.69
CA ARG A 11 5.79 10.64 16.10
C ARG A 11 5.09 9.41 16.67
N ASP A 12 3.78 9.28 16.50
CA ASP A 12 2.99 8.16 17.00
C ASP A 12 3.50 6.84 16.40
N MET A 13 3.79 6.82 15.08
CA MET A 13 4.30 5.63 14.40
C MET A 13 5.72 5.27 14.83
N THR A 14 6.57 6.28 15.05
CA THR A 14 7.94 6.06 15.54
C THR A 14 7.91 5.43 16.93
N GLN A 15 7.03 5.92 17.80
CA GLN A 15 6.83 5.36 19.13
C GLN A 15 6.32 3.91 19.06
N LYS A 16 5.30 3.63 18.25
CA LYS A 16 4.78 2.26 18.07
C LYS A 16 5.85 1.28 17.58
N VAL A 17 6.66 1.68 16.59
CA VAL A 17 7.76 0.86 16.07
C VAL A 17 8.81 0.60 17.17
N THR A 18 9.16 1.63 17.93
CA THR A 18 10.18 1.54 19.00
C THR A 18 9.71 0.68 20.17
N GLU A 19 8.44 0.78 20.54
CA GLU A 19 7.84 0.04 21.65
C GLU A 19 7.40 -1.38 21.26
N GLY A 20 7.49 -1.75 19.97
CA GLY A 20 6.99 -3.02 19.46
C GLY A 20 5.46 -3.16 19.61
N ALA A 21 4.74 -2.03 19.61
CA ALA A 21 3.30 -2.02 19.75
C ALA A 21 2.63 -2.66 18.50
N PRO A 22 1.48 -3.31 18.67
CA PRO A 22 0.75 -3.88 17.55
C PRO A 22 0.39 -2.79 16.53
N THR A 23 0.82 -3.02 15.29
CA THR A 23 0.54 -2.13 14.16
C THR A 23 -0.75 -2.59 13.47
N THR A 24 -1.65 -1.64 13.20
CA THR A 24 -2.91 -1.90 12.50
C THR A 24 -2.86 -1.44 11.05
N ARG A 25 -3.83 -1.85 10.23
CA ARG A 25 -3.96 -1.37 8.84
C ARG A 25 -4.19 0.14 8.77
N GLU A 26 -4.96 0.70 9.70
CA GLU A 26 -5.19 2.15 9.81
C GLU A 26 -3.88 2.91 10.04
N ASP A 27 -2.98 2.36 10.87
CA ASP A 27 -1.67 2.95 11.13
C ASP A 27 -0.82 3.03 9.85
N VAL A 28 -0.84 1.95 9.06
CA VAL A 28 -0.16 1.90 7.76
C VAL A 28 -0.74 2.91 6.79
N GLU A 29 -2.06 3.05 6.70
CA GLU A 29 -2.73 4.02 5.83
C GLU A 29 -2.44 5.47 6.24
N ARG A 30 -2.51 5.76 7.54
CA ARG A 30 -2.16 7.09 8.10
C ARG A 30 -0.71 7.42 7.80
N MET A 31 0.20 6.46 7.97
CA MET A 31 1.62 6.65 7.68
C MET A 31 1.89 6.79 6.17
N ALA A 32 1.17 6.06 5.32
CA ALA A 32 1.25 6.20 3.86
C ALA A 32 0.81 7.60 3.41
N ALA A 33 -0.29 8.10 3.97
CA ALA A 33 -0.74 9.47 3.71
C ALA A 33 0.30 10.49 4.19
N ALA A 34 0.92 10.28 5.36
CA ALA A 34 1.93 11.18 5.92
C ALA A 34 3.20 11.23 5.08
N ALA A 35 3.69 10.08 4.63
CA ALA A 35 4.87 9.97 3.77
C ALA A 35 4.63 10.57 2.37
N ARG A 36 3.43 10.42 1.81
CA ARG A 36 3.04 11.04 0.53
C ARG A 36 2.95 12.57 0.66
N ALA A 37 2.31 13.06 1.71
CA ALA A 37 2.08 14.48 1.93
C ALA A 37 3.36 15.25 2.29
N SER A 38 4.30 14.62 3.01
CA SER A 38 5.55 15.29 3.40
C SER A 38 6.59 15.37 2.28
N GLY A 39 6.58 14.39 1.36
CA GLY A 39 7.65 14.23 0.37
C GLY A 39 9.02 13.86 0.96
N ASN A 40 9.15 13.69 2.29
CA ASN A 40 10.41 13.37 2.96
C ASN A 40 10.74 11.88 2.83
N LEU A 41 11.98 11.57 2.44
CA LEU A 41 12.51 10.22 2.35
C LEU A 41 12.50 9.48 3.70
N GLU A 42 12.75 10.18 4.80
CA GLU A 42 12.72 9.57 6.14
C GLU A 42 11.33 9.06 6.50
N HIS A 43 10.28 9.80 6.14
CA HIS A 43 8.90 9.37 6.36
C HIS A 43 8.54 8.18 5.47
N ARG A 44 9.14 8.05 4.28
CA ARG A 44 8.95 6.87 3.42
C ARG A 44 9.63 5.63 3.99
N ALA A 45 10.81 5.78 4.59
CA ALA A 45 11.50 4.70 5.28
C ALA A 45 10.70 4.24 6.51
N LEU A 46 10.18 5.17 7.30
CA LEU A 46 9.32 4.85 8.44
C LEU A 46 8.03 4.14 7.98
N TYR A 47 7.41 4.58 6.89
CA TYR A 47 6.27 3.87 6.30
C TYR A 47 6.60 2.42 5.93
N ALA A 48 7.75 2.17 5.30
CA ALA A 48 8.17 0.82 4.96
C ALA A 48 8.37 -0.06 6.21
N ALA A 49 8.94 0.51 7.29
CA ALA A 49 9.11 -0.18 8.56
C ALA A 49 7.76 -0.51 9.22
N VAL A 50 6.84 0.46 9.29
CA VAL A 50 5.47 0.25 9.85
C VAL A 50 4.72 -0.80 9.03
N ARG A 51 4.81 -0.77 7.70
CA ARG A 51 4.20 -1.79 6.83
C ARG A 51 4.76 -3.18 7.07
N ALA A 52 6.06 -3.31 7.34
CA ALA A 52 6.69 -4.61 7.62
C ALA A 52 6.28 -5.21 8.98
N LEU A 53 5.83 -4.38 9.93
CA LEU A 53 5.32 -4.83 11.23
C LEU A 53 3.88 -5.32 11.19
N LEU A 54 3.15 -5.05 10.10
CA LEU A 54 1.80 -5.54 9.92
C LEU A 54 1.88 -7.06 9.61
N PRO A 55 1.36 -7.94 10.48
CA PRO A 55 1.45 -9.39 10.29
C PRO A 55 0.64 -9.77 9.04
N ASP A 56 1.34 -10.28 8.02
CA ASP A 56 0.82 -10.88 6.78
C ASP A 56 -0.58 -10.40 6.38
N VAL A 57 -0.72 -9.08 6.22
CA VAL A 57 -1.82 -8.54 5.45
C VAL A 57 -1.34 -8.61 4.01
N PRO A 58 -1.88 -9.54 3.19
CA PRO A 58 -1.56 -9.57 1.78
C PRO A 58 -1.78 -8.16 1.23
N ASP A 59 -0.79 -7.69 0.47
CA ASP A 59 -0.80 -6.36 -0.10
C ASP A 59 -2.13 -6.14 -0.83
N ASP A 60 -2.88 -5.13 -0.38
CA ASP A 60 -4.20 -4.76 -0.87
C ASP A 60 -5.31 -5.82 -0.67
N GLU A 61 -5.88 -5.85 0.53
CA GLU A 61 -7.34 -6.08 0.73
C GLU A 61 -8.16 -4.89 0.16
N ARG A 62 -7.80 -4.39 -1.02
CA ARG A 62 -8.70 -3.58 -1.83
C ARG A 62 -9.30 -4.56 -2.83
N THR A 63 -10.63 -4.67 -2.87
CA THR A 63 -11.30 -5.42 -3.94
C THR A 63 -10.77 -4.88 -5.26
N ILE A 64 -10.08 -5.73 -6.00
CA ILE A 64 -9.56 -5.36 -7.31
C ILE A 64 -10.79 -5.22 -8.19
N THR A 65 -10.90 -4.11 -8.90
CA THR A 65 -12.00 -3.91 -9.84
C THR A 65 -11.55 -4.18 -11.27
N ALA A 66 -12.49 -4.41 -12.17
CA ALA A 66 -12.19 -4.54 -13.60
C ALA A 66 -11.47 -3.28 -14.15
N ASP A 67 -11.74 -2.10 -13.58
CA ASP A 67 -11.07 -0.85 -13.93
C ASP A 67 -9.59 -0.84 -13.52
N ASP A 68 -9.24 -1.45 -12.38
CA ASP A 68 -7.84 -1.56 -11.94
C ASP A 68 -7.03 -2.46 -12.88
N VAL A 69 -7.63 -3.58 -13.32
CA VAL A 69 -7.04 -4.48 -14.33
C VAL A 69 -6.85 -3.74 -15.66
N ALA A 70 -7.85 -2.96 -16.10
CA ALA A 70 -7.79 -2.18 -17.32
C ALA A 70 -6.72 -1.08 -17.25
N ALA A 71 -6.64 -0.37 -16.13
CA ALA A 71 -5.64 0.69 -15.90
C ALA A 71 -4.22 0.13 -15.88
N ALA A 72 -3.99 -1.00 -15.20
CA ALA A 72 -2.70 -1.68 -15.19
C ALA A 72 -2.31 -2.19 -16.59
N GLY A 73 -3.26 -2.74 -17.35
CA GLY A 73 -3.04 -3.18 -18.73
C GLY A 73 -2.69 -2.02 -19.67
N GLN A 74 -3.39 -0.89 -19.56
CA GLN A 74 -3.06 0.32 -20.33
C GLN A 74 -1.68 0.87 -19.97
N LYS A 75 -1.34 0.90 -18.67
CA LYS A 75 -0.03 1.35 -18.21
C LYS A 75 1.09 0.46 -18.75
N ALA A 76 0.95 -0.86 -18.65
CA ALA A 76 1.92 -1.82 -19.18
C ALA A 76 2.13 -1.68 -20.69
N LYS A 77 1.05 -1.44 -21.45
CA LYS A 77 1.13 -1.17 -22.90
C LYS A 77 1.82 0.18 -23.20
N LYS A 78 1.52 1.21 -22.40
CA LYS A 78 2.05 2.57 -22.60
C LYS A 78 3.53 2.68 -22.27
N THR A 79 3.97 2.06 -21.19
CA THR A 79 5.36 2.17 -20.71
C THR A 79 6.29 1.11 -21.30
N GLY A 80 5.75 -0.06 -21.66
CA GLY A 80 6.52 -1.21 -22.15
C GLY A 80 7.49 -1.80 -21.12
N ARG A 81 7.50 -1.30 -19.88
CA ARG A 81 8.42 -1.74 -18.83
C ARG A 81 8.05 -3.12 -18.33
N ILE A 82 9.07 -3.94 -18.05
CA ILE A 82 8.88 -5.29 -17.51
C ILE A 82 8.16 -5.24 -16.16
N GLU A 83 8.51 -4.29 -15.30
CA GLU A 83 7.87 -4.10 -13.99
C GLU A 83 6.36 -3.83 -14.10
N ASP A 84 5.94 -2.97 -15.03
CA ASP A 84 4.52 -2.67 -15.24
C ASP A 84 3.76 -3.86 -15.84
N ARG A 85 4.42 -4.69 -16.67
CA ARG A 85 3.84 -5.94 -17.20
C ARG A 85 3.64 -6.98 -16.09
N VAL A 86 4.62 -7.13 -15.19
CA VAL A 86 4.52 -8.02 -14.03
C VAL A 86 3.41 -7.54 -13.07
N ALA A 87 3.31 -6.23 -12.84
CA ALA A 87 2.24 -5.65 -12.04
C ALA A 87 0.84 -5.92 -12.64
N TYR A 88 0.69 -5.78 -13.96
CA TYR A 88 -0.56 -6.13 -14.65
C TYR A 88 -0.94 -7.61 -14.47
N VAL A 89 0.01 -8.53 -14.63
CA VAL A 89 -0.26 -9.97 -14.45
C VAL A 89 -0.73 -10.26 -13.02
N ARG A 90 -0.03 -9.70 -12.01
CA ARG A 90 -0.42 -9.88 -10.59
C ARG A 90 -1.82 -9.37 -10.29
N ILE A 91 -2.17 -8.16 -10.76
CA ILE A 91 -3.51 -7.57 -10.55
C ILE A 91 -4.59 -8.40 -11.26
N LYS A 92 -4.30 -8.91 -12.46
CA LYS A 92 -5.23 -9.77 -13.20
C LYS A 92 -5.48 -11.10 -12.49
N ASP A 93 -4.43 -11.71 -11.94
CA ASP A 93 -4.54 -12.98 -11.23
C ASP A 93 -5.32 -12.80 -9.92
N GLN A 94 -5.03 -11.74 -9.16
CA GLN A 94 -5.80 -11.39 -7.95
C GLN A 94 -7.29 -11.13 -8.24
N PHE A 95 -7.62 -10.44 -9.35
CA PHE A 95 -9.00 -10.24 -9.78
C PHE A 95 -9.71 -11.57 -10.08
N ALA A 96 -9.04 -12.47 -10.80
CA ALA A 96 -9.59 -13.78 -11.13
C ALA A 96 -9.77 -14.68 -9.89
N GLU A 97 -8.85 -14.61 -8.93
CA GLU A 97 -8.97 -15.31 -7.64
C GLU A 97 -10.16 -14.79 -6.82
N GLN A 98 -10.43 -13.48 -6.87
CA GLN A 98 -11.59 -12.86 -6.23
C GLN A 98 -12.91 -13.31 -6.88
N GLU A 99 -13.00 -13.31 -8.21
CA GLU A 99 -14.22 -13.77 -8.91
C GLU A 99 -14.44 -15.29 -8.81
N GLY A 100 -13.36 -16.08 -8.80
CA GLY A 100 -13.43 -17.53 -8.62
C GLY A 100 -13.86 -17.96 -7.21
N SER A 101 -13.49 -17.18 -6.19
CA SER A 101 -13.87 -17.43 -4.79
C SER A 101 -15.29 -16.96 -4.44
N ALA A 102 -15.91 -16.12 -5.27
CA ALA A 102 -17.30 -15.67 -5.09
C ALA A 102 -18.35 -16.67 -5.61
N ASN A 103 -17.92 -17.77 -6.24
CA ASN A 103 -18.77 -18.73 -6.95
C ASN A 103 -18.68 -20.17 -6.40
N GLN A 104 -18.21 -20.34 -5.15
CA GLN A 104 -18.21 -21.62 -4.41
C GLN A 104 -19.06 -21.54 -3.15
#